data_AF-F1DHR4-F1
#
_entry.id   AF-F1DHR4-F1
#
_cell.length_a   1.000
_cell.length_b   1.000
_cell.length_c   1.000
_cell.angle_alpha   90.00
_cell.angle_beta   90.00
_cell.angle_gamma   90.00
#
_symmetry.space_group_name_H-M   'P 1'
#
loop_
_entity.id
_entity.type
_entity.pdbx_description
1 polymer ?
#
loop_
_entity_poly.entity_id
_entity_poly.type
_entity_poly.pdbx_seq_one_letter_code
_entity_poly.pdbx_strand_id
1 'polypeptide(L)'
;MRTALLLVFLATGALAYPGTSPSQETRIIADKQFLQRQNDFLRLLVRIEQPNYYEDQVTLGNSYDIEGNIKNYKHPQVVKQFLSAYKKGFLPRGVPYSPYYTTQSYETKLLFDLFYYANDYDTFYKTAVWARDRINAGQFLYAFSVATFLREDLNDIVLPPPYEIYPYLFVDADVIQKAYETRMWDQKLTSQKTYVFPANYTVHTPEQVLTYFTEDVGLSTYYLYHYYNYPTFFNSTEYGVHFDRRGEQFYYKIQQLFARYVLERLSYDLPEVQPFHYDKPFQTAYNPNLRYANGQEVPFRPYEYSKRNLYNYNGQGYYYGNYYGGSNEYYTGNYYIGNYKPTYYYGYTNNYDYYYPEDIKSYEGRIRDGIDFGFFFSEAGQVKYPLYDDYLKGIHYLGDIIEGNGEPVQRRFYGAIYQ
;
A
#
# COMPACT_ATOMS: atom_id res chain seq x y z
N MET A 1 -53.13 3.52 -26.90
CA MET A 1 -51.88 2.84 -26.51
C MET A 1 -50.73 3.83 -26.67
N ARG A 2 -50.00 4.08 -25.57
CA ARG A 2 -48.69 4.75 -25.41
C ARG A 2 -48.20 5.61 -26.58
N THR A 3 -48.32 6.93 -26.42
CA THR A 3 -47.62 7.97 -27.18
C THR A 3 -46.22 8.19 -26.63
N ALA A 4 -45.23 8.04 -27.49
CA ALA A 4 -43.85 8.46 -27.29
C ALA A 4 -43.67 9.94 -27.67
N LEU A 5 -42.72 10.59 -26.98
CA LEU A 5 -41.88 11.71 -27.40
C LEU A 5 -42.54 12.94 -28.05
N LEU A 6 -42.46 14.08 -27.35
CA LEU A 6 -42.34 15.40 -27.97
C LEU A 6 -41.58 16.36 -27.03
N LEU A 7 -40.36 16.71 -27.45
CA LEU A 7 -39.69 17.96 -27.13
C LEU A 7 -40.53 19.13 -27.68
N VAL A 8 -40.63 20.23 -26.94
CA VAL A 8 -40.43 21.63 -27.41
C VAL A 8 -40.65 22.60 -26.25
N PHE A 9 -39.72 23.56 -26.16
CA PHE A 9 -39.64 24.76 -25.32
C PHE A 9 -40.95 25.51 -25.09
N LEU A 10 -41.17 26.00 -23.86
CA LEU A 10 -41.96 27.21 -23.59
C LEU A 10 -41.39 27.96 -22.38
N ALA A 11 -40.67 29.05 -22.66
CA ALA A 11 -40.42 30.11 -21.71
C ALA A 11 -41.62 31.05 -21.70
N THR A 12 -42.35 31.13 -20.58
CA THR A 12 -43.21 32.28 -20.24
C THR A 12 -43.41 32.39 -18.73
N GLY A 13 -42.87 33.47 -18.16
CA GLY A 13 -43.39 34.25 -17.03
C GLY A 13 -43.94 33.54 -15.80
N ALA A 14 -43.14 33.51 -14.73
CA ALA A 14 -43.67 33.52 -13.37
C ALA A 14 -43.25 34.82 -12.68
N LEU A 15 -44.26 35.61 -12.35
CA LEU A 15 -44.21 36.90 -11.67
C LEU A 15 -43.51 36.80 -10.32
N ALA A 16 -42.77 37.84 -9.98
CA ALA A 16 -42.01 38.01 -8.75
C ALA A 16 -42.89 37.87 -7.50
N TYR A 17 -42.66 36.81 -6.74
CA TYR A 17 -42.89 36.80 -5.29
C TYR A 17 -41.69 37.50 -4.64
N PRO A 18 -41.85 38.43 -3.67
CA PRO A 18 -40.75 38.89 -2.84
C PRO A 18 -40.48 37.79 -1.81
N GLY A 19 -40.02 36.63 -2.28
CA GLY A 19 -39.40 35.64 -1.42
C GLY A 19 -38.06 36.18 -1.02
N THR A 20 -37.83 36.33 0.28
CA THR A 20 -36.50 36.53 0.87
C THR A 20 -35.51 35.64 0.13
N SER A 21 -34.53 36.24 -0.57
CA SER A 21 -33.42 35.49 -1.14
C SER A 21 -32.92 34.54 -0.05
N PRO A 22 -32.79 33.22 -0.31
CA PRO A 22 -32.04 32.40 0.62
C PRO A 22 -30.72 33.11 0.79
N SER A 23 -30.38 33.45 2.03
CA SER A 23 -29.06 33.93 2.37
C SER A 23 -28.09 33.04 1.62
N GLN A 24 -27.23 33.61 0.77
CA GLN A 24 -26.04 32.89 0.33
C GLN A 24 -25.32 32.52 1.63
N GLU A 25 -25.59 31.33 2.16
CA GLU A 25 -24.70 30.70 3.10
C GLU A 25 -23.40 30.60 2.32
N THR A 26 -22.48 31.52 2.64
CA THR A 26 -21.09 31.42 2.24
C THR A 26 -20.57 30.16 2.91
N ARG A 27 -20.81 29.01 2.29
CA ARG A 27 -20.21 27.75 2.67
C ARG A 27 -18.70 27.97 2.60
N ILE A 28 -18.06 28.10 3.76
CA ILE A 28 -16.60 28.20 3.85
C ILE A 28 -16.08 26.86 3.36
N ILE A 29 -15.57 26.83 2.12
CA ILE A 29 -15.08 25.60 1.47
C ILE A 29 -13.79 25.11 2.16
N ALA A 30 -12.98 26.04 2.66
CA ALA A 30 -11.75 25.75 3.41
C ALA A 30 -11.53 26.88 4.44
N ASP A 31 -11.54 26.53 5.72
CA ASP A 31 -11.24 27.49 6.79
C ASP A 31 -9.73 27.63 6.98
N LYS A 32 -9.31 28.62 7.78
CA LYS A 32 -7.88 28.87 8.02
C LYS A 32 -7.19 27.67 8.68
N GLN A 33 -7.91 26.94 9.54
CA GLN A 33 -7.37 25.77 10.22
C GLN A 33 -7.12 24.64 9.22
N PHE A 34 -8.09 24.31 8.37
CA PHE A 34 -7.95 23.31 7.31
C PHE A 34 -6.79 23.64 6.38
N LEU A 35 -6.69 24.89 5.90
CA LEU A 35 -5.60 25.30 5.01
C LEU A 35 -4.22 25.15 5.66
N GLN A 36 -4.11 25.41 6.97
CA GLN A 36 -2.89 25.18 7.71
C GLN A 36 -2.55 23.69 7.79
N ARG A 37 -3.54 22.83 8.12
CA ARG A 37 -3.34 21.37 8.20
C ARG A 37 -2.96 20.78 6.83
N GLN A 38 -3.63 21.22 5.77
CA GLN A 38 -3.31 20.82 4.41
C GLN A 38 -1.87 21.20 4.05
N ASN A 39 -1.45 22.43 4.38
CA ASN A 39 -0.07 22.86 4.14
C ASN A 39 0.95 22.05 4.96
N ASP A 40 0.66 21.76 6.22
CA ASP A 40 1.50 20.93 7.10
C ASP A 40 1.79 19.55 6.49
N PHE A 41 0.77 18.92 5.90
CA PHE A 41 0.87 17.61 5.23
C PHE A 41 1.71 17.68 3.96
N LEU A 42 1.46 18.68 3.11
CA LEU A 42 2.24 18.89 1.89
C LEU A 42 3.72 19.09 2.22
N ARG A 43 4.03 19.88 3.26
CA ARG A 43 5.40 20.16 3.70
C ARG A 43 6.14 18.91 4.18
N LEU A 44 5.45 18.01 4.89
CA LEU A 44 6.05 16.74 5.37
C LEU A 44 6.50 15.83 4.22
N LEU A 45 5.83 15.87 3.08
CA LEU A 45 6.06 14.99 1.94
C LEU A 45 7.10 15.53 0.95
N VAL A 46 7.60 16.75 1.17
CA VAL A 46 8.68 17.33 0.36
C VAL A 46 9.98 16.55 0.59
N ARG A 47 10.56 16.05 -0.52
CA ARG A 47 11.88 15.39 -0.56
C ARG A 47 12.01 14.29 0.48
N ILE A 48 11.10 13.31 0.43
CA ILE A 48 10.94 12.30 1.48
C ILE A 48 12.22 11.48 1.78
N GLU A 49 13.11 11.33 0.81
CA GLU A 49 14.37 10.59 0.99
C GLU A 49 15.51 11.43 1.59
N GLN A 50 15.37 12.76 1.60
CA GLN A 50 16.36 13.70 2.14
C GLN A 50 16.02 14.11 3.57
N PRO A 51 16.97 14.72 4.32
CA PRO A 51 16.66 15.41 5.55
C PRO A 51 15.55 16.43 5.33
N ASN A 52 14.69 16.61 6.34
CA ASN A 52 13.57 17.53 6.23
C ASN A 52 14.04 18.94 5.83
N TYR A 53 13.39 19.48 4.80
CA TYR A 53 13.70 20.77 4.22
C TYR A 53 13.33 21.95 5.14
N TYR A 54 12.36 21.76 6.04
CA TYR A 54 11.78 22.82 6.87
C TYR A 54 12.32 22.79 8.31
N GLU A 55 13.03 23.84 8.71
CA GLU A 55 13.72 23.94 10.01
C GLU A 55 12.77 23.93 11.23
N ASP A 56 11.58 24.51 11.09
CA ASP A 56 10.53 24.48 12.11
C ASP A 56 10.06 23.04 12.38
N GLN A 57 9.90 22.23 11.33
CA GLN A 57 9.56 20.81 11.47
C GLN A 57 10.72 20.03 12.09
N VAL A 58 11.97 20.29 11.68
CA VAL A 58 13.15 19.65 12.29
C VAL A 58 13.22 19.94 13.80
N THR A 59 13.03 21.20 14.18
CA THR A 59 13.05 21.64 15.59
C THR A 59 11.92 21.00 16.38
N LEU A 60 10.72 20.94 15.81
CA LEU A 60 9.56 20.29 16.42
C LEU A 60 9.78 18.79 16.61
N GLY A 61 10.26 18.09 15.57
CA GLY A 61 10.53 16.65 15.61
C GLY A 61 11.65 16.29 16.60
N ASN A 62 12.65 17.17 16.76
CA ASN A 62 13.74 16.96 17.71
C ASN A 62 13.35 17.23 19.17
N SER A 63 12.39 18.13 19.40
CA SER A 63 11.90 18.46 20.75
C SER A 63 10.76 17.55 21.21
N TYR A 64 10.11 16.83 20.29
CA TYR A 64 8.99 15.95 20.63
C TYR A 64 9.45 14.64 21.28
N ASP A 65 9.02 14.44 22.53
CA ASP A 65 9.20 13.19 23.28
C ASP A 65 7.89 12.38 23.25
N ILE A 66 7.88 11.29 22.49
CA ILE A 66 6.74 10.38 22.39
C ILE A 66 6.44 9.74 23.75
N GLU A 67 7.47 9.34 24.51
CA GLU A 67 7.30 8.64 25.79
C GLU A 67 6.67 9.58 26.84
N GLY A 68 7.16 10.82 26.92
CA GLY A 68 6.61 11.86 27.78
C GLY A 68 5.17 12.28 27.43
N ASN A 69 4.75 12.09 26.17
CA ASN A 69 3.39 12.40 25.69
C ASN A 69 2.48 11.17 25.59
N ILE A 70 2.83 10.04 26.22
CA ILE A 70 2.06 8.78 26.17
C ILE A 70 0.56 8.91 26.49
N LYS A 71 0.19 9.87 27.34
CA LYS A 71 -1.20 10.15 27.73
C LYS A 71 -2.06 10.76 26.61
N ASN A 72 -1.42 11.29 25.57
CA ASN A 72 -2.08 11.90 24.42
C ASN A 72 -2.44 10.86 23.33
N TYR A 73 -2.23 9.57 23.61
CA TYR A 73 -2.64 8.47 22.76
C TYR A 73 -3.76 7.69 23.44
N LYS A 74 -4.76 7.26 22.68
CA LYS A 74 -5.94 6.50 23.14
C LYS A 74 -5.53 5.24 23.91
N HIS A 75 -4.39 4.68 23.50
CA HIS A 75 -3.86 3.41 23.97
C HIS A 75 -2.38 3.56 24.37
N PRO A 76 -2.08 3.81 25.65
CA PRO A 76 -0.70 3.92 26.14
C PRO A 76 0.20 2.72 25.81
N GLN A 77 -0.39 1.53 25.68
CA GLN A 77 0.33 0.31 25.30
C GLN A 77 0.95 0.39 23.90
N VAL A 78 0.32 1.12 22.97
CA VAL A 78 0.82 1.28 21.59
C VAL A 78 2.16 2.03 21.60
N VAL A 79 2.25 3.10 22.40
CA VAL A 79 3.49 3.85 22.58
C VAL A 79 4.59 2.97 23.17
N LYS A 80 4.27 2.18 24.20
CA LYS A 80 5.24 1.27 24.84
C LYS A 80 5.73 0.20 23.87
N GLN A 81 4.83 -0.40 23.10
CA GLN A 81 5.16 -1.42 22.10
C GLN A 81 6.04 -0.84 21.00
N PHE A 82 5.65 0.30 20.43
CA PHE A 82 6.44 1.01 19.43
C PHE A 82 7.84 1.32 19.96
N LEU A 83 7.97 1.98 21.11
CA LEU A 83 9.27 2.36 21.67
C LEU A 83 10.12 1.15 22.02
N SER A 84 9.52 0.06 22.49
CA SER A 84 10.23 -1.20 22.76
C SER A 84 10.84 -1.78 21.48
N ALA A 85 10.08 -1.82 20.39
CA ALA A 85 10.57 -2.28 19.10
C ALA A 85 11.58 -1.30 18.49
N TYR A 86 11.32 0.00 18.58
CA TYR A 86 12.18 1.05 18.04
C TYR A 86 13.56 1.06 18.69
N LYS A 87 13.62 0.88 20.03
CA LYS A 87 14.89 0.73 20.78
C LYS A 87 15.71 -0.49 20.34
N LYS A 88 15.09 -1.50 19.71
CA LYS A 88 15.76 -2.69 19.18
C LYS A 88 16.21 -2.54 17.72
N GLY A 89 15.78 -1.47 17.04
CA GLY A 89 16.09 -1.19 15.64
C GLY A 89 14.87 -1.34 14.74
N PHE A 90 14.69 -0.35 13.86
CA PHE A 90 13.74 -0.37 12.75
C PHE A 90 14.53 -0.42 11.43
N LEU A 91 13.84 -0.64 10.30
CA LEU A 91 14.44 -0.56 8.98
C LEU A 91 15.18 0.79 8.83
N PRO A 92 16.49 0.79 8.50
CA PRO A 92 17.25 2.00 8.32
C PRO A 92 16.73 2.84 7.16
N ARG A 93 16.97 4.14 7.26
CA ARG A 93 16.69 5.07 6.17
C ARG A 93 17.56 4.77 4.95
N GLY A 94 16.99 5.01 3.76
CA GLY A 94 17.65 4.73 2.48
C GLY A 94 17.62 3.26 2.05
N VAL A 95 17.07 2.36 2.85
CA VAL A 95 16.88 0.96 2.47
C VAL A 95 15.52 0.78 1.80
N PRO A 96 15.40 0.01 0.70
CA PRO A 96 14.12 -0.26 0.05
C PRO A 96 13.13 -0.90 1.02
N TYR A 97 11.93 -0.32 1.07
CA TYR A 97 10.82 -0.79 1.88
C TYR A 97 9.78 -1.52 1.02
N SER A 98 9.17 -2.56 1.59
CA SER A 98 8.00 -3.23 1.04
C SER A 98 7.08 -3.68 2.19
N PRO A 99 5.76 -3.41 2.11
CA PRO A 99 4.78 -3.85 3.11
C PRO A 99 4.59 -5.37 3.15
N TYR A 100 5.13 -6.10 2.16
CA TYR A 100 4.98 -7.55 2.02
C TYR A 100 6.02 -8.34 2.82
N TYR A 101 7.11 -7.71 3.29
CA TYR A 101 8.04 -8.38 4.19
C TYR A 101 7.51 -8.34 5.62
N THR A 102 7.38 -9.50 6.25
CA THR A 102 6.79 -9.67 7.59
C THR A 102 7.31 -8.66 8.63
N THR A 103 8.63 -8.54 8.78
CA THR A 103 9.26 -7.60 9.73
C THR A 103 8.97 -6.14 9.40
N GLN A 104 9.07 -5.76 8.12
CA GLN A 104 8.84 -4.38 7.69
C GLN A 104 7.36 -3.99 7.81
N SER A 105 6.46 -4.93 7.53
CA SER A 105 5.01 -4.79 7.70
C SER A 105 4.67 -4.56 9.17
N TYR A 106 5.24 -5.36 10.08
CA TYR A 106 5.03 -5.23 11.51
C TYR A 106 5.49 -3.88 12.06
N GLU A 107 6.71 -3.43 11.73
CA GLU A 107 7.20 -2.10 12.10
C GLU A 107 6.32 -0.98 11.58
N THR A 108 5.84 -1.12 10.35
CA THR A 108 4.97 -0.13 9.73
C THR A 108 3.60 -0.11 10.39
N LYS A 109 3.07 -1.26 10.81
CA LYS A 109 1.88 -1.33 11.66
C LYS A 109 2.09 -0.61 12.98
N LEU A 110 3.21 -0.82 13.67
CA LEU A 110 3.48 -0.13 14.94
C LEU A 110 3.54 1.40 14.77
N LEU A 111 4.12 1.88 13.66
CA LEU A 111 4.11 3.30 13.33
C LEU A 111 2.70 3.80 12.99
N PHE A 112 1.94 3.03 12.20
CA PHE A 112 0.56 3.33 11.89
C PHE A 112 -0.29 3.42 13.16
N ASP A 113 -0.14 2.50 14.12
CA ASP A 113 -0.88 2.52 15.38
C ASP A 113 -0.61 3.80 16.18
N LEU A 114 0.63 4.28 16.22
CA LEU A 114 0.96 5.57 16.84
C LEU A 114 0.19 6.73 16.19
N PHE A 115 0.15 6.75 14.86
CA PHE A 115 -0.58 7.77 14.11
C PHE A 115 -2.08 7.65 14.32
N TYR A 116 -2.64 6.45 14.18
CA TYR A 116 -4.07 6.21 14.25
C TYR A 116 -4.63 6.50 15.65
N TYR A 117 -3.92 6.10 16.71
CA TYR A 117 -4.37 6.26 18.09
C TYR A 117 -3.95 7.57 18.77
N ALA A 118 -3.36 8.53 18.06
CA ALA A 118 -3.17 9.88 18.61
C ALA A 118 -4.53 10.57 18.84
N ASN A 119 -4.76 11.13 20.03
CA ASN A 119 -6.06 11.65 20.46
C ASN A 119 -6.53 12.87 19.65
N ASP A 120 -5.61 13.63 19.10
CA ASP A 120 -5.88 14.87 18.38
C ASP A 120 -4.89 15.09 17.23
N TYR A 121 -5.22 16.06 16.37
CA TYR A 121 -4.39 16.46 15.24
C TYR A 121 -2.97 16.89 15.65
N ASP A 122 -2.82 17.61 16.76
CA ASP A 122 -1.54 18.15 17.19
C ASP A 122 -0.57 17.02 17.59
N THR A 123 -1.07 16.04 18.34
CA THR A 123 -0.33 14.83 18.71
C THR A 123 0.01 14.00 17.48
N PHE A 124 -0.95 13.82 16.55
CA PHE A 124 -0.70 13.15 15.27
C PHE A 124 0.43 13.84 14.50
N TYR A 125 0.33 15.16 14.30
CA TYR A 125 1.27 15.92 13.49
C TYR A 125 2.66 15.93 14.11
N LYS A 126 2.78 16.14 15.43
CA LYS A 126 4.07 16.07 16.14
C LYS A 126 4.71 14.69 16.01
N THR A 127 3.90 13.62 16.10
CA THR A 127 4.38 12.25 15.88
C THR A 127 4.84 12.04 14.44
N ALA A 128 4.10 12.56 13.45
CA ALA A 128 4.47 12.48 12.03
C ALA A 128 5.77 13.23 11.73
N VAL A 129 5.92 14.44 12.27
CA VAL A 129 7.15 15.24 12.15
C VAL A 129 8.35 14.52 12.80
N TRP A 130 8.17 13.92 13.97
CA TRP A 130 9.21 13.11 14.62
C TRP A 130 9.61 11.90 13.76
N ALA A 131 8.62 11.18 13.22
CA ALA A 131 8.83 9.96 12.44
C ALA A 131 9.45 10.24 11.08
N ARG A 132 9.11 11.38 10.46
CA ARG A 132 9.58 11.81 9.15
C ARG A 132 11.11 11.78 9.04
N ASP A 133 11.82 12.16 10.09
CA ASP A 133 13.29 12.21 10.12
C ASP A 133 13.95 10.94 10.66
N ARG A 134 13.21 10.08 11.37
CA ARG A 134 13.77 8.97 12.17
C ARG A 134 13.46 7.58 11.64
N ILE A 135 12.36 7.42 10.92
CA ILE A 135 11.92 6.14 10.36
C ILE A 135 12.28 6.08 8.87
N ASN A 136 12.41 4.88 8.30
CA ASN A 136 12.57 4.70 6.86
C ASN A 136 11.50 5.48 6.08
N ALA A 137 11.90 6.14 4.99
CA ALA A 137 11.03 7.01 4.21
C ALA A 137 9.82 6.27 3.63
N GLY A 138 9.99 5.04 3.15
CA GLY A 138 8.90 4.21 2.64
C GLY A 138 7.94 3.73 3.75
N GLN A 139 8.48 3.32 4.91
CA GLN A 139 7.65 2.97 6.07
C GLN A 139 6.83 4.17 6.56
N PHE A 140 7.47 5.33 6.68
CA PHE A 140 6.81 6.58 7.05
C PHE A 140 5.73 6.95 6.04
N LEU A 141 6.05 6.96 4.74
CA LEU A 141 5.08 7.29 3.69
C LEU A 141 3.87 6.37 3.72
N TYR A 142 4.08 5.06 3.85
CA TYR A 142 2.98 4.11 3.88
C TYR A 142 2.10 4.29 5.12
N ALA A 143 2.70 4.31 6.33
CA ALA A 143 1.96 4.51 7.57
C ALA A 143 1.22 5.85 7.62
N PHE A 144 1.87 6.93 7.19
CA PHE A 144 1.30 8.28 7.17
C PHE A 144 0.14 8.39 6.18
N SER A 145 0.30 7.86 4.96
CA SER A 145 -0.77 7.87 3.95
C SER A 145 -1.99 7.07 4.42
N VAL A 146 -1.78 5.85 4.93
CA VAL A 146 -2.86 5.01 5.45
C VAL A 146 -3.56 5.69 6.64
N ALA A 147 -2.82 6.28 7.57
CA ALA A 147 -3.41 7.00 8.69
C ALA A 147 -4.20 8.23 8.26
N THR A 148 -3.77 8.92 7.20
CA THR A 148 -4.50 10.06 6.63
C THR A 148 -5.85 9.63 6.03
N PHE A 149 -5.89 8.49 5.35
CA PHE A 149 -7.10 7.97 4.72
C PHE A 149 -8.11 7.41 5.73
N LEU A 150 -7.64 6.91 6.89
CA LEU A 150 -8.48 6.18 7.83
C LEU A 150 -8.87 6.97 9.09
N ARG A 151 -8.18 8.07 9.40
CA ARG A 151 -8.55 8.92 10.55
C ARG A 151 -9.69 9.86 10.19
N GLU A 152 -10.75 9.83 10.98
CA GLU A 152 -11.94 10.66 10.77
C GLU A 152 -11.65 12.17 10.80
N ASP A 153 -10.70 12.62 11.62
CA ASP A 153 -10.32 14.04 11.75
C ASP A 153 -9.44 14.57 10.62
N LEU A 154 -8.99 13.67 9.73
CA LEU A 154 -8.19 13.96 8.54
C LEU A 154 -8.97 13.75 7.23
N ASN A 155 -10.27 13.45 7.32
CA ASN A 155 -11.16 13.47 6.17
C ASN A 155 -11.03 14.82 5.44
N ASP A 156 -11.08 14.77 4.11
CA ASP A 156 -10.87 15.90 3.19
C ASP A 156 -9.42 16.41 3.04
N ILE A 157 -8.45 15.93 3.84
CA ILE A 157 -7.04 16.23 3.58
C ILE A 157 -6.58 15.49 2.32
N VAL A 158 -6.03 16.24 1.37
CA VAL A 158 -5.59 15.72 0.08
C VAL A 158 -4.08 15.47 0.11
N LEU A 159 -3.68 14.22 -0.12
CA LEU A 159 -2.28 13.89 -0.33
C LEU A 159 -1.87 14.12 -1.79
N PRO A 160 -0.63 14.56 -2.06
CA PRO A 160 -0.08 14.52 -3.40
C PRO A 160 -0.13 13.10 -3.97
N PRO A 161 -0.19 12.96 -5.30
CA PRO A 161 -0.11 11.65 -5.91
C PRO A 161 1.24 10.99 -5.59
N PRO A 162 1.27 9.65 -5.42
CA PRO A 162 2.48 8.93 -5.01
C PRO A 162 3.67 9.13 -5.95
N TYR A 163 3.43 9.28 -7.26
CA TYR A 163 4.46 9.54 -8.26
C TYR A 163 5.17 10.89 -8.11
N GLU A 164 4.57 11.88 -7.42
CA GLU A 164 5.25 13.14 -7.09
C GLU A 164 6.11 13.02 -5.83
N ILE A 165 5.71 12.16 -4.89
CA ILE A 165 6.39 11.97 -3.61
C ILE A 165 7.59 11.02 -3.76
N TYR A 166 7.39 9.91 -4.47
CA TYR A 166 8.38 8.86 -4.68
C TYR A 166 8.42 8.42 -6.16
N PRO A 167 9.06 9.21 -7.04
CA PRO A 167 9.02 8.98 -8.49
C PRO A 167 9.80 7.72 -8.94
N TYR A 168 10.71 7.21 -8.10
CA TYR A 168 11.60 6.08 -8.41
C TYR A 168 10.90 4.77 -8.82
N LEU A 169 9.61 4.61 -8.48
CA LEU A 169 8.80 3.44 -8.84
C LEU A 169 7.74 3.72 -9.91
N PHE A 170 7.78 4.91 -10.51
CA PHE A 170 6.82 5.36 -11.53
C PHE A 170 7.50 5.84 -12.81
N VAL A 171 8.82 6.00 -12.79
CA VAL A 171 9.60 6.56 -13.88
C VAL A 171 10.85 5.71 -14.08
N ASP A 172 11.16 5.42 -15.33
CA ASP A 172 12.32 4.64 -15.74
C ASP A 172 13.65 5.17 -15.16
N ALA A 173 14.53 4.23 -14.85
CA ALA A 173 15.83 4.44 -14.27
C ALA A 173 16.72 5.39 -15.11
N ASP A 174 16.59 5.37 -16.44
CA ASP A 174 17.36 6.22 -17.34
C ASP A 174 16.93 7.70 -17.25
N VAL A 175 15.63 7.97 -17.06
CA VAL A 175 15.08 9.31 -16.85
C VAL A 175 15.52 9.85 -15.50
N ILE A 176 15.47 9.02 -14.45
CA ILE A 176 16.01 9.37 -13.12
C ILE A 176 17.50 9.68 -13.21
N GLN A 177 18.27 8.90 -13.97
CA GLN A 177 19.69 9.13 -14.21
C GLN A 177 19.95 10.48 -14.92
N LYS A 178 19.19 10.79 -15.98
CA LYS A 178 19.27 12.09 -16.68
C LYS A 178 18.98 13.27 -15.73
N ALA A 179 18.02 13.10 -14.82
CA ALA A 179 17.71 14.12 -13.82
C ALA A 179 18.87 14.35 -12.84
N TYR A 180 19.53 13.29 -12.38
CA TYR A 180 20.73 13.39 -11.55
C TYR A 180 21.88 14.09 -12.28
N GLU A 181 22.18 13.67 -13.51
CA GLU A 181 23.24 14.27 -14.33
C GLU A 181 23.00 15.77 -14.55
N THR A 182 21.76 16.13 -14.88
CA THR A 182 21.35 17.53 -15.04
C THR A 182 21.57 18.33 -13.76
N ARG A 183 21.15 17.80 -12.60
CA ARG A 183 21.33 18.45 -11.31
C ARG A 183 22.81 18.59 -10.92
N MET A 184 23.66 17.63 -11.28
CA MET A 184 25.10 17.65 -11.02
C MET A 184 25.83 18.63 -11.93
N TRP A 185 25.38 18.80 -13.18
CA TRP A 185 25.93 19.77 -14.13
C TRP A 185 25.50 21.20 -13.80
N ASP A 186 24.25 21.41 -13.41
CA ASP A 186 23.71 22.72 -13.08
C ASP A 186 24.02 23.16 -11.64
N GLN A 187 25.33 23.29 -11.34
CA GLN A 187 25.82 23.61 -10.01
C GLN A 187 25.54 25.05 -9.57
N LYS A 188 25.27 25.95 -10.53
CA LYS A 188 25.08 27.39 -10.29
C LYS A 188 23.61 27.81 -10.36
N LEU A 189 22.67 26.88 -10.19
CA LEU A 189 21.25 27.20 -10.20
C LEU A 189 20.93 28.22 -9.09
N THR A 190 20.65 29.46 -9.47
CA THR A 190 20.34 30.59 -8.54
C THR A 190 18.83 30.82 -8.37
N SER A 191 18.00 30.22 -9.21
CA SER A 191 16.54 30.38 -9.21
C SER A 191 15.84 29.07 -9.55
N GLN A 192 14.56 28.96 -9.22
CA GLN A 192 13.77 27.76 -9.54
C GLN A 192 13.70 27.58 -11.06
N LYS A 193 14.08 26.38 -11.53
CA LYS A 193 14.06 26.01 -12.93
C LYS A 193 13.45 24.63 -13.10
N THR A 194 12.56 24.51 -14.07
CA THR A 194 11.93 23.24 -14.43
C THR A 194 12.71 22.60 -15.58
N TYR A 195 13.02 21.33 -15.41
CA TYR A 195 13.60 20.48 -16.45
C TYR A 195 12.55 19.48 -16.92
N VAL A 196 12.43 19.31 -18.23
CA VAL A 196 11.47 18.39 -18.84
C VAL A 196 12.25 17.28 -19.52
N PHE A 197 12.00 16.05 -19.09
CA PHE A 197 12.60 14.84 -19.65
C PHE A 197 11.51 14.02 -20.34
N PRO A 198 11.55 13.87 -21.67
CA PRO A 198 10.67 12.94 -22.36
C PRO A 198 10.97 11.51 -21.90
N ALA A 199 9.93 10.80 -21.45
CA ALA A 199 9.97 9.38 -21.14
C ALA A 199 9.26 8.61 -22.26
N ASN A 200 9.94 7.61 -22.82
CA ASN A 200 9.44 6.81 -23.93
C ASN A 200 9.38 5.34 -23.51
N TYR A 201 8.30 4.67 -23.87
CA TYR A 201 8.19 3.23 -23.71
C TYR A 201 8.88 2.50 -24.87
N THR A 202 9.74 1.53 -24.55
CA THR A 202 10.43 0.72 -25.56
C THR A 202 9.83 -0.69 -25.59
N VAL A 203 9.47 -1.16 -26.79
CA VAL A 203 8.85 -2.48 -26.99
C VAL A 203 9.90 -3.49 -27.44
N HIS A 204 10.10 -4.54 -26.65
CA HIS A 204 10.97 -5.68 -26.96
C HIS A 204 10.22 -7.03 -26.97
N THR A 205 9.12 -7.13 -26.22
CA THR A 205 8.27 -8.33 -26.17
C THR A 205 6.84 -8.00 -26.59
N PRO A 206 6.04 -9.00 -27.04
CA PRO A 206 4.63 -8.77 -27.37
C PRO A 206 3.84 -8.15 -26.22
N GLU A 207 4.15 -8.51 -24.97
CA GLU A 207 3.49 -7.94 -23.78
C GLU A 207 3.81 -6.44 -23.59
N GLN A 208 4.96 -5.97 -24.08
CA GLN A 208 5.36 -4.57 -23.90
C GLN A 208 4.62 -3.59 -24.82
N VAL A 209 3.83 -4.05 -25.80
CA VAL A 209 2.93 -3.16 -26.55
C VAL A 209 1.91 -2.49 -25.65
N LEU A 210 1.64 -3.07 -24.47
CA LEU A 210 0.70 -2.56 -23.47
C LEU A 210 1.36 -1.68 -22.40
N THR A 211 2.64 -1.35 -22.51
CA THR A 211 3.38 -0.54 -21.53
C THR A 211 2.72 0.80 -21.22
N TYR A 212 2.16 1.49 -22.24
CA TYR A 212 1.41 2.73 -22.03
C TYR A 212 0.23 2.58 -21.05
N PHE A 213 -0.33 1.38 -20.90
CA PHE A 213 -1.39 1.07 -19.95
C PHE A 213 -0.82 0.51 -18.66
N THR A 214 0.06 -0.49 -18.73
CA THR A 214 0.56 -1.20 -17.53
C THR A 214 1.55 -0.38 -16.71
N GLU A 215 2.21 0.61 -17.32
CA GLU A 215 3.14 1.54 -16.67
C GLU A 215 2.55 2.97 -16.58
N ASP A 216 1.25 3.12 -16.79
CA ASP A 216 0.56 4.38 -16.53
C ASP A 216 0.62 4.70 -15.03
N VAL A 217 1.06 5.92 -14.73
CA VAL A 217 1.21 6.40 -13.35
C VAL A 217 -0.14 6.52 -12.65
N GLY A 218 -1.21 6.78 -13.39
CA GLY A 218 -2.58 6.84 -12.90
C GLY A 218 -3.10 5.46 -12.50
N LEU A 219 -2.90 4.43 -13.33
CA LEU A 219 -3.27 3.05 -13.03
C LEU A 219 -2.53 2.53 -11.79
N SER A 220 -1.23 2.78 -11.71
CA SER A 220 -0.40 2.40 -10.55
C SER A 220 -0.86 3.13 -9.28
N THR A 221 -1.22 4.42 -9.39
CA THR A 221 -1.75 5.21 -8.29
C THR A 221 -3.13 4.73 -7.84
N TYR A 222 -4.03 4.42 -8.77
CA TYR A 222 -5.34 3.84 -8.49
C TYR A 222 -5.21 2.56 -7.68
N TYR A 223 -4.30 1.68 -8.09
CA TYR A 223 -4.04 0.44 -7.39
C TYR A 223 -3.51 0.70 -5.97
N LEU A 224 -2.57 1.64 -5.80
CA LEU A 224 -2.03 1.99 -4.48
C LEU A 224 -3.08 2.61 -3.54
N TYR A 225 -3.93 3.50 -4.05
CA TYR A 225 -5.00 4.11 -3.25
C TYR A 225 -6.00 3.09 -2.73
N HIS A 226 -6.23 1.99 -3.43
CA HIS A 226 -7.02 0.90 -2.88
C HIS A 226 -6.39 0.34 -1.59
N TYR A 227 -5.07 0.14 -1.54
CA TYR A 227 -4.38 -0.34 -0.33
C TYR A 227 -4.30 0.71 0.78
N TYR A 228 -4.39 2.00 0.47
CA TYR A 228 -4.54 3.03 1.51
C TYR A 228 -5.91 3.00 2.16
N ASN A 229 -6.96 2.71 1.40
CA ASN A 229 -8.32 2.53 1.92
C ASN A 229 -8.52 1.18 2.61
N TYR A 230 -7.87 0.12 2.12
CA TYR A 230 -8.03 -1.26 2.61
C TYR A 230 -6.67 -1.92 2.92
N PRO A 231 -5.85 -1.35 3.82
CA PRO A 231 -4.53 -1.89 4.16
C PRO A 231 -4.61 -3.33 4.66
N THR A 232 -3.75 -4.20 4.12
CA THR A 232 -3.80 -5.65 4.38
C THR A 232 -3.56 -6.03 5.84
N PHE A 233 -2.75 -5.26 6.57
CA PHE A 233 -2.48 -5.51 8.01
C PHE A 233 -3.65 -5.08 8.93
N PHE A 234 -4.65 -4.40 8.39
CA PHE A 234 -5.68 -3.74 9.19
C PHE A 234 -6.79 -4.71 9.55
N ASN A 235 -7.14 -4.72 10.85
CA ASN A 235 -8.18 -5.55 11.43
C ASN A 235 -9.36 -4.66 11.87
N SER A 236 -10.52 -4.85 11.25
CA SER A 236 -11.72 -4.04 11.50
C SER A 236 -12.13 -4.02 12.98
N THR A 237 -11.97 -5.15 13.69
CA THR A 237 -12.33 -5.27 15.11
C THR A 237 -11.36 -4.52 16.02
N GLU A 238 -10.07 -4.56 15.71
CA GLU A 238 -9.01 -3.87 16.48
C GLU A 238 -9.19 -2.36 16.44
N TYR A 239 -9.41 -1.80 15.26
CA TYR A 239 -9.50 -0.36 15.05
C TYR A 239 -10.91 0.20 15.23
N GLY A 240 -11.93 -0.67 15.34
CA GLY A 240 -13.32 -0.26 15.44
C GLY A 240 -13.87 0.38 14.16
N VAL A 241 -13.26 0.07 13.01
CA VAL A 241 -13.69 0.54 11.70
C VAL A 241 -14.41 -0.60 11.00
N HIS A 242 -15.60 -0.33 10.48
CA HIS A 242 -16.35 -1.30 9.70
C HIS A 242 -16.14 -1.07 8.21
N PHE A 243 -15.65 -2.09 7.50
CA PHE A 243 -15.64 -2.10 6.05
C PHE A 243 -16.83 -2.88 5.53
N ASP A 244 -17.73 -2.19 4.82
CA ASP A 244 -18.83 -2.85 4.12
C ASP A 244 -18.26 -3.69 2.97
N ARG A 245 -18.43 -5.02 3.07
CA ARG A 245 -18.17 -5.97 1.96
C ARG A 245 -16.71 -5.94 1.48
N ARG A 246 -15.73 -5.83 2.39
CA ARG A 246 -14.29 -5.74 2.08
C ARG A 246 -13.81 -6.83 1.10
N GLY A 247 -14.07 -8.10 1.41
CA GLY A 247 -13.66 -9.21 0.55
C GLY A 247 -14.34 -9.22 -0.83
N GLU A 248 -15.57 -8.68 -0.91
CA GLU A 248 -16.23 -8.48 -2.20
C GLU A 248 -15.59 -7.33 -2.99
N GLN A 249 -15.26 -6.21 -2.34
CA GLN A 249 -14.54 -5.10 -2.98
C GLN A 249 -13.19 -5.54 -3.51
N PHE A 250 -12.49 -6.41 -2.77
CA PHE A 250 -11.26 -7.05 -3.24
C PHE A 250 -11.51 -7.82 -4.54
N TYR A 251 -12.47 -8.76 -4.56
CA TYR A 251 -12.80 -9.52 -5.77
C TYR A 251 -13.21 -8.62 -6.94
N TYR A 252 -14.12 -7.67 -6.69
CA TYR A 252 -14.63 -6.74 -7.68
C TYR A 252 -13.51 -5.92 -8.32
N LYS A 253 -12.61 -5.33 -7.51
CA LYS A 253 -11.44 -4.59 -8.00
C LYS A 253 -10.59 -5.45 -8.93
N ILE A 254 -10.21 -6.66 -8.50
CA ILE A 254 -9.35 -7.54 -9.29
C ILE A 254 -10.03 -7.95 -10.59
N GLN A 255 -11.30 -8.32 -10.52
CA GLN A 255 -12.09 -8.72 -11.67
C GLN A 255 -12.23 -7.56 -12.69
N GLN A 256 -12.52 -6.35 -12.23
CA GLN A 256 -12.66 -5.17 -13.10
C GLN A 256 -11.32 -4.76 -13.73
N LEU A 257 -10.23 -4.76 -12.95
CA LEU A 257 -8.88 -4.51 -13.48
C LEU A 257 -8.48 -5.55 -14.53
N PHE A 258 -8.74 -6.83 -14.26
CA PHE A 258 -8.44 -7.90 -15.19
C PHE A 258 -9.27 -7.78 -16.48
N ALA A 259 -10.58 -7.49 -16.37
CA ALA A 259 -11.43 -7.23 -17.53
C ALA A 259 -10.91 -6.04 -18.36
N ARG A 260 -10.51 -4.95 -17.70
CA ARG A 260 -9.94 -3.78 -18.36
C ARG A 260 -8.64 -4.10 -19.09
N TYR A 261 -7.76 -4.89 -18.47
CA TYR A 261 -6.52 -5.37 -19.06
C TYR A 261 -6.77 -6.28 -20.27
N VAL A 262 -7.75 -7.19 -20.20
CA VAL A 262 -8.16 -8.03 -21.33
C VAL A 262 -8.67 -7.20 -22.51
N LEU A 263 -9.40 -6.11 -22.27
CA LEU A 263 -9.82 -5.20 -23.34
C LEU A 263 -8.63 -4.52 -24.05
N GLU A 264 -7.56 -4.18 -23.32
CA GLU A 264 -6.32 -3.70 -23.94
C GLU A 264 -5.65 -4.77 -24.79
N ARG A 265 -5.57 -6.00 -24.27
CA ARG A 265 -5.01 -7.14 -25.02
C ARG A 265 -5.76 -7.37 -26.33
N LEU A 266 -7.09 -7.37 -26.30
CA LEU A 266 -7.93 -7.54 -27.48
C LEU A 266 -7.71 -6.43 -28.53
N SER A 267 -7.46 -5.20 -28.08
CA SER A 267 -7.19 -4.07 -28.97
C SER A 267 -5.88 -4.23 -29.77
N TYR A 268 -4.95 -5.04 -29.25
CA TYR A 268 -3.67 -5.36 -29.88
C TYR A 268 -3.59 -6.80 -30.44
N ASP A 269 -4.72 -7.49 -30.52
CA ASP A 269 -4.80 -8.90 -30.97
C ASP A 269 -3.86 -9.83 -30.18
N LEU A 270 -3.64 -9.51 -28.89
CA LEU A 270 -2.84 -10.34 -28.00
C LEU A 270 -3.65 -11.57 -27.54
N PRO A 271 -2.99 -12.72 -27.35
CA PRO A 271 -3.66 -13.95 -26.94
C PRO A 271 -4.29 -13.81 -25.55
N GLU A 272 -5.29 -14.64 -25.25
CA GLU A 272 -5.89 -14.72 -23.92
C GLU A 272 -4.83 -15.04 -22.85
N VAL A 273 -5.03 -14.46 -21.66
CA VAL A 273 -4.15 -14.70 -20.52
C VAL A 273 -4.24 -16.16 -20.11
N GLN A 274 -3.10 -16.86 -20.15
CA GLN A 274 -3.04 -18.27 -19.79
C GLN A 274 -2.76 -18.44 -18.29
N PRO A 275 -3.39 -19.43 -17.63
CA PRO A 275 -3.03 -19.79 -16.26
C PRO A 275 -1.55 -20.16 -16.15
N PHE A 276 -0.92 -19.74 -15.06
CA PHE A 276 0.44 -20.18 -14.75
C PHE A 276 0.42 -21.60 -14.17
N HIS A 277 1.40 -22.40 -14.56
CA HIS A 277 1.59 -23.75 -14.04
C HIS A 277 2.92 -23.81 -13.28
N TYR A 278 2.87 -24.12 -11.98
CA TYR A 278 4.03 -24.13 -11.08
C TYR A 278 5.19 -25.07 -11.50
N ASP A 279 4.89 -26.08 -12.30
CA ASP A 279 5.85 -27.06 -12.84
C ASP A 279 6.54 -26.59 -14.14
N LYS A 280 6.10 -25.47 -14.72
CA LYS A 280 6.64 -24.90 -15.95
C LYS A 280 7.43 -23.61 -15.68
N PRO A 281 8.54 -23.36 -16.39
CA PRO A 281 9.24 -22.07 -16.33
C PRO A 281 8.34 -20.91 -16.80
N PHE A 282 8.55 -19.72 -16.25
CA PHE A 282 7.87 -18.51 -16.71
C PHE A 282 8.25 -18.21 -18.17
N GLN A 283 7.26 -18.12 -19.03
CA GLN A 283 7.43 -17.83 -20.47
C GLN A 283 7.41 -16.31 -20.77
N THR A 284 7.15 -15.48 -19.76
CA THR A 284 7.07 -14.02 -19.92
C THR A 284 8.12 -13.35 -19.05
N ALA A 285 9.16 -12.82 -19.71
CA ALA A 285 10.15 -11.97 -19.06
C ALA A 285 9.50 -10.64 -18.63
N TYR A 286 10.03 -10.05 -17.56
CA TYR A 286 9.67 -8.72 -17.12
C TYR A 286 10.90 -8.02 -16.58
N ASN A 287 11.30 -6.93 -17.24
CA ASN A 287 12.34 -6.03 -16.77
C ASN A 287 11.67 -4.70 -16.42
N PRO A 288 11.57 -4.34 -15.13
CA PRO A 288 10.89 -3.11 -14.74
C PRO A 288 11.63 -1.85 -15.19
N ASN A 289 12.94 -1.91 -15.46
CA ASN A 289 13.77 -0.72 -15.72
C ASN A 289 13.65 0.36 -14.63
N LEU A 290 13.38 -0.06 -13.38
CA LEU A 290 13.23 0.82 -12.22
C LEU A 290 14.41 0.65 -11.27
N ARG A 291 14.74 1.73 -10.54
CA ARG A 291 15.75 1.73 -9.49
C ARG A 291 15.24 2.41 -8.24
N TYR A 292 15.58 1.87 -7.08
CA TYR A 292 15.32 2.50 -5.80
C TYR A 292 16.16 3.78 -5.62
N ALA A 293 15.75 4.63 -4.69
CA ALA A 293 16.44 5.89 -4.38
C ALA A 293 17.93 5.72 -4.02
N ASN A 294 18.30 4.56 -3.45
CA ASN A 294 19.67 4.22 -3.09
C ASN A 294 20.51 3.67 -4.27
N GLY A 295 19.96 3.63 -5.48
CA GLY A 295 20.64 3.14 -6.69
C GLY A 295 20.58 1.62 -6.87
N GLN A 296 19.94 0.87 -5.96
CA GLN A 296 19.70 -0.54 -6.18
C GLN A 296 18.64 -0.73 -7.28
N GLU A 297 18.91 -1.60 -8.25
CA GLU A 297 17.95 -1.94 -9.31
C GLU A 297 16.78 -2.78 -8.75
N VAL A 298 15.58 -2.54 -9.25
CA VAL A 298 14.41 -3.37 -8.93
C VAL A 298 14.60 -4.75 -9.57
N PRO A 299 14.31 -5.86 -8.86
CA PRO A 299 14.51 -7.20 -9.40
C PRO A 299 13.77 -7.43 -10.73
N PHE A 300 14.49 -7.97 -11.73
CA PHE A 300 13.89 -8.39 -13.00
C PHE A 300 13.64 -9.89 -13.02
N ARG A 301 12.66 -10.32 -13.82
CA ARG A 301 12.37 -11.74 -14.08
C ARG A 301 12.80 -12.09 -15.51
N PRO A 302 13.82 -12.94 -15.71
CA PRO A 302 14.25 -13.34 -17.05
C PRO A 302 13.23 -14.26 -17.73
N TYR A 303 13.37 -14.39 -19.06
CA TYR A 303 12.66 -15.41 -19.84
C TYR A 303 13.10 -16.81 -19.40
N GLU A 304 12.20 -17.80 -19.45
CA GLU A 304 12.44 -19.17 -18.98
C GLU A 304 12.95 -19.26 -17.53
N TYR A 305 12.53 -18.33 -16.69
CA TYR A 305 12.85 -18.40 -15.27
C TYR A 305 12.20 -19.63 -14.65
N SER A 306 13.03 -20.63 -14.29
CA SER A 306 12.60 -21.79 -13.51
C SER A 306 13.24 -21.71 -12.12
N LYS A 307 12.41 -21.76 -11.06
CA LYS A 307 12.91 -21.78 -9.66
C LYS A 307 13.84 -22.97 -9.38
N ARG A 308 13.84 -24.00 -10.24
CA ARG A 308 14.71 -25.19 -10.14
C ARG A 308 16.20 -24.85 -10.30
N ASN A 309 16.55 -23.76 -10.98
CA ASN A 309 17.95 -23.37 -11.25
C ASN A 309 18.71 -22.79 -10.04
N LEU A 310 18.03 -22.37 -8.96
CA LEU A 310 18.71 -21.86 -7.75
C LEU A 310 19.22 -22.98 -6.83
N TYR A 311 18.76 -24.22 -7.00
CA TYR A 311 19.09 -25.34 -6.12
C TYR A 311 20.48 -25.95 -6.37
N ASN A 312 21.14 -25.61 -7.48
CA ASN A 312 22.43 -26.22 -7.84
C ASN A 312 23.67 -25.40 -7.44
N TYR A 313 23.53 -24.24 -6.80
CA TYR A 313 24.68 -23.40 -6.44
C TYR A 313 24.96 -23.35 -4.94
N ASN A 314 25.17 -24.53 -4.33
CA ASN A 314 25.70 -24.78 -2.99
C ASN A 314 24.64 -25.31 -2.00
N GLY A 315 24.71 -26.63 -1.73
CA GLY A 315 23.98 -27.33 -0.65
C GLY A 315 24.38 -26.91 0.77
N GLN A 316 24.45 -25.61 1.02
CA GLN A 316 24.72 -24.91 2.27
C GLN A 316 23.88 -23.63 2.31
N GLY A 317 22.58 -23.74 2.00
CA GLY A 317 21.63 -22.65 2.24
C GLY A 317 21.30 -22.62 3.72
N TYR A 318 22.05 -21.85 4.52
CA TYR A 318 21.57 -21.47 5.84
C TYR A 318 20.22 -20.77 5.67
N TYR A 319 19.17 -21.43 6.14
CA TYR A 319 17.82 -20.91 6.24
C TYR A 319 17.84 -19.54 6.94
N TYR A 320 17.69 -18.47 6.16
CA TYR A 320 17.36 -17.13 6.65
C TYR A 320 16.21 -16.53 5.83
N GLY A 321 15.32 -17.38 5.30
CA GLY A 321 13.97 -16.94 4.98
C GLY A 321 13.25 -16.70 6.30
N ASN A 322 12.76 -15.49 6.52
CA ASN A 322 11.88 -15.13 7.64
C ASN A 322 10.47 -15.74 7.49
N TYR A 323 10.43 -17.00 7.05
CA TYR A 323 9.28 -17.84 7.27
C TYR A 323 9.24 -18.10 8.78
N TYR A 324 8.40 -17.35 9.48
CA TYR A 324 7.85 -17.76 10.77
C TYR A 324 6.93 -19.00 10.60
N GLY A 325 7.42 -20.03 9.89
CA GLY A 325 6.83 -21.36 9.75
C GLY A 325 7.31 -22.34 10.83
N GLY A 326 8.24 -21.94 11.69
CA GLY A 326 8.55 -22.66 12.93
C GLY A 326 7.73 -22.07 14.07
N SER A 327 6.80 -22.84 14.64
CA SER A 327 6.06 -22.54 15.89
C SER A 327 5.86 -21.05 16.17
N ASN A 328 4.95 -20.41 15.44
CA ASN A 328 4.60 -19.01 15.64
C ASN A 328 3.72 -18.83 16.89
N GLU A 329 4.22 -19.29 18.05
CA GLU A 329 3.64 -19.06 19.38
C GLU A 329 3.83 -17.60 19.84
N TYR A 330 4.45 -16.76 18.99
CA TYR A 330 4.91 -15.43 19.36
C TYR A 330 4.11 -14.27 18.76
N TYR A 331 2.95 -14.52 18.14
CA TYR A 331 2.00 -13.47 17.77
C TYR A 331 0.66 -13.73 18.46
N THR A 332 0.04 -12.70 19.02
CA THR A 332 -1.35 -12.77 19.52
C THR A 332 -2.15 -11.69 18.80
N GLY A 333 -3.00 -12.11 17.87
CA GLY A 333 -3.57 -11.20 16.86
C GLY A 333 -2.47 -10.62 15.98
N ASN A 334 -2.43 -9.29 15.86
CA ASN A 334 -1.47 -8.57 15.00
C ASN A 334 -0.15 -8.16 15.70
N TYR A 335 0.06 -8.52 16.97
CA TYR A 335 1.22 -8.06 17.74
C TYR A 335 2.19 -9.19 18.10
N TYR A 336 3.49 -8.92 18.00
CA TYR A 336 4.53 -9.85 18.42
C TYR A 336 4.65 -9.87 19.95
N ILE A 337 4.37 -11.02 20.56
CA ILE A 337 4.49 -11.29 22.00
C ILE A 337 5.84 -11.89 22.41
N GLY A 338 6.70 -12.25 21.46
CA GLY A 338 8.04 -12.78 21.72
C GLY A 338 9.12 -11.71 21.95
N ASN A 339 10.36 -12.16 22.14
CA ASN A 339 11.53 -11.28 22.15
C ASN A 339 11.79 -10.74 20.75
N TYR A 340 11.21 -9.58 20.40
CA TYR A 340 11.39 -8.95 19.10
C TYR A 340 12.89 -8.81 18.78
N LYS A 341 13.30 -9.34 17.62
CA LYS A 341 14.67 -9.28 17.09
C LYS A 341 14.56 -9.03 15.59
N PRO A 342 14.66 -7.76 15.14
CA PRO A 342 14.58 -7.47 13.73
C PRO A 342 15.80 -8.03 13.02
N THR A 343 15.57 -8.75 11.93
CA THR A 343 16.63 -9.17 11.01
C THR A 343 16.37 -8.49 9.68
N TYR A 344 17.29 -7.62 9.27
CA TYR A 344 17.25 -7.00 7.95
C TYR A 344 18.38 -7.56 7.11
N TYR A 345 18.04 -7.99 5.91
CA TYR A 345 19.02 -8.44 4.95
C TYR A 345 19.20 -7.35 3.89
N TYR A 346 20.30 -6.61 4.00
CA TYR A 346 20.65 -5.54 3.08
C TYR A 346 21.42 -6.13 1.89
N GLY A 347 20.69 -6.45 0.83
CA GLY A 347 21.27 -6.70 -0.48
C GLY A 347 21.44 -8.17 -0.85
N TYR A 348 21.26 -8.41 -2.14
CA TYR A 348 21.36 -9.65 -2.89
C TYR A 348 20.16 -10.59 -2.77
N THR A 349 19.78 -11.07 -3.96
CA THR A 349 18.63 -11.88 -4.40
C THR A 349 18.41 -13.21 -3.70
N ASN A 350 19.02 -13.45 -2.54
CA ASN A 350 19.26 -14.81 -2.06
C ASN A 350 18.40 -15.22 -0.86
N ASN A 351 17.70 -14.29 -0.20
CA ASN A 351 16.75 -14.63 0.87
C ASN A 351 15.54 -13.69 0.83
N TYR A 352 14.61 -13.99 -0.08
CA TYR A 352 13.26 -13.43 0.00
C TYR A 352 12.43 -14.27 0.98
N ASP A 353 11.35 -13.71 1.51
CA ASP A 353 10.28 -14.49 2.14
C ASP A 353 9.59 -15.27 1.02
N TYR A 354 10.19 -16.39 0.61
CA TYR A 354 9.73 -17.16 -0.54
C TYR A 354 8.62 -18.10 -0.11
N TYR A 355 7.44 -17.95 -0.70
CA TYR A 355 6.54 -19.08 -0.81
C TYR A 355 7.14 -20.13 -1.75
N TYR A 356 7.33 -21.34 -1.23
CA TYR A 356 7.62 -22.49 -2.09
C TYR A 356 6.37 -22.82 -2.90
N PRO A 357 6.50 -23.24 -4.17
CA PRO A 357 5.35 -23.69 -4.95
C PRO A 357 4.49 -24.74 -4.22
N GLU A 358 5.12 -25.59 -3.41
CA GLU A 358 4.47 -26.59 -2.56
C GLU A 358 3.60 -25.95 -1.48
N ASP A 359 4.08 -24.88 -0.85
CA ASP A 359 3.31 -24.13 0.15
C ASP A 359 2.09 -23.46 -0.48
N ILE A 360 2.29 -22.79 -1.63
CA ILE A 360 1.18 -22.14 -2.36
C ILE A 360 0.13 -23.16 -2.74
N LYS A 361 0.54 -24.31 -3.30
CA LYS A 361 -0.37 -25.42 -3.60
C LYS A 361 -1.08 -25.95 -2.36
N SER A 362 -0.41 -25.99 -1.21
CA SER A 362 -1.05 -26.40 0.06
C SER A 362 -2.13 -25.40 0.48
N TYR A 363 -1.84 -24.10 0.40
CA TYR A 363 -2.81 -23.04 0.71
C TYR A 363 -3.99 -23.07 -0.27
N GLU A 364 -3.74 -23.16 -1.57
CA GLU A 364 -4.79 -23.31 -2.59
C GLU A 364 -5.65 -24.54 -2.33
N GLY A 365 -5.04 -25.67 -1.98
CA GLY A 365 -5.74 -26.90 -1.61
C GLY A 365 -6.70 -26.68 -0.44
N ARG A 366 -6.22 -26.07 0.66
CA ARG A 366 -7.05 -25.78 1.84
C ARG A 366 -8.19 -24.81 1.54
N ILE A 367 -7.97 -23.84 0.65
CA ILE A 367 -9.02 -22.91 0.22
C ILE A 367 -10.08 -23.68 -0.58
N ARG A 368 -9.67 -24.52 -1.55
CA ARG A 368 -10.58 -25.36 -2.34
C ARG A 368 -11.38 -26.31 -1.44
N ASP A 369 -10.71 -26.99 -0.51
CA ASP A 369 -11.35 -27.87 0.47
C ASP A 369 -12.40 -27.09 1.29
N GLY A 370 -12.08 -25.87 1.74
CA GLY A 370 -13.03 -25.04 2.49
C GLY A 370 -14.24 -24.59 1.67
N ILE A 371 -14.05 -24.34 0.36
CA ILE A 371 -15.14 -24.10 -0.58
C ILE A 371 -16.02 -25.35 -0.70
N ASP A 372 -15.41 -26.53 -0.90
CA ASP A 372 -16.13 -27.80 -1.04
C ASP A 372 -16.88 -28.20 0.25
N PHE A 373 -16.30 -27.93 1.42
CA PHE A 373 -16.98 -28.11 2.71
C PHE A 373 -18.07 -27.07 2.98
N GLY A 374 -18.03 -25.92 2.30
CA GLY A 374 -18.98 -24.82 2.43
C GLY A 374 -18.75 -23.90 3.63
N PHE A 375 -17.59 -23.97 4.29
CA PHE A 375 -17.23 -23.06 5.38
C PHE A 375 -15.72 -22.99 5.62
N PHE A 376 -15.26 -21.88 6.21
CA PHE A 376 -13.89 -21.71 6.68
C PHE A 376 -13.80 -21.70 8.21
N PHE A 377 -12.61 -21.95 8.74
CA PHE A 377 -12.36 -21.96 10.19
C PHE A 377 -11.66 -20.67 10.65
N SER A 378 -12.02 -20.19 11.85
CA SER A 378 -11.32 -19.08 12.52
C SER A 378 -9.96 -19.49 13.06
N GLU A 379 -9.18 -18.48 13.48
CA GLU A 379 -8.02 -18.73 14.32
C GLU A 379 -8.43 -19.55 15.56
N ALA A 380 -7.67 -20.62 15.86
CA ALA A 380 -7.96 -21.66 16.86
C ALA A 380 -9.11 -22.65 16.56
N GLY A 381 -9.74 -22.62 15.37
CA GLY A 381 -10.72 -23.64 14.94
C GLY A 381 -12.05 -23.64 15.69
N GLN A 382 -12.35 -22.58 16.46
CA GLN A 382 -13.50 -22.50 17.34
C GLN A 382 -14.76 -21.99 16.63
N VAL A 383 -14.62 -21.16 15.59
CA VAL A 383 -15.74 -20.56 14.87
C VAL A 383 -15.71 -20.99 13.41
N LYS A 384 -16.89 -21.35 12.88
CA LYS A 384 -17.11 -21.65 11.46
C LYS A 384 -17.68 -20.42 10.76
N TYR A 385 -17.11 -20.09 9.61
CA TYR A 385 -17.57 -19.04 8.72
C TYR A 385 -18.25 -19.68 7.50
N PRO A 386 -19.59 -19.84 7.53
CA PRO A 386 -20.32 -20.48 6.43
C PRO A 386 -20.27 -19.62 5.17
N LEU A 387 -20.08 -20.28 4.02
CA LEU A 387 -19.99 -19.61 2.72
C LEU A 387 -21.34 -19.47 2.02
N TYR A 388 -22.26 -20.39 2.28
CA TYR A 388 -23.50 -20.51 1.50
C TYR A 388 -24.76 -20.12 2.27
N ASP A 389 -24.68 -19.95 3.59
CA ASP A 389 -25.84 -19.56 4.42
C ASP A 389 -26.28 -18.11 4.16
N ASP A 390 -25.30 -17.23 3.94
CA ASP A 390 -25.50 -15.81 3.63
C ASP A 390 -24.46 -15.41 2.57
N TYR A 391 -24.93 -15.21 1.34
CA TYR A 391 -24.06 -14.96 0.20
C TYR A 391 -23.20 -13.70 0.37
N LEU A 392 -23.70 -12.67 1.06
CA LEU A 392 -22.97 -11.42 1.30
C LEU A 392 -21.80 -11.65 2.27
N LYS A 393 -21.99 -12.53 3.25
CA LYS A 393 -20.93 -12.92 4.19
C LYS A 393 -19.95 -13.91 3.56
N GLY A 394 -20.45 -14.85 2.77
CA GLY A 394 -19.62 -15.86 2.11
C GLY A 394 -18.56 -15.26 1.19
N ILE A 395 -18.96 -14.32 0.30
CA ILE A 395 -18.02 -13.63 -0.59
C ILE A 395 -17.01 -12.78 0.18
N HIS A 396 -17.43 -12.17 1.30
CA HIS A 396 -16.54 -11.41 2.16
C HIS A 396 -15.47 -12.31 2.79
N TYR A 397 -15.84 -13.44 3.37
CA TYR A 397 -14.89 -14.38 3.97
C TYR A 397 -13.92 -14.96 2.94
N LEU A 398 -14.42 -15.33 1.76
CA LEU A 398 -13.58 -15.85 0.69
C LEU A 398 -12.57 -14.80 0.20
N GLY A 399 -13.03 -13.56 -0.01
CA GLY A 399 -12.15 -12.46 -0.42
C GLY A 399 -11.07 -12.16 0.62
N ASP A 400 -11.42 -12.13 1.91
CA ASP A 400 -10.47 -11.87 2.99
C ASP A 400 -9.38 -12.94 3.09
N ILE A 401 -9.75 -14.21 2.89
CA ILE A 401 -8.81 -15.33 2.88
C ILE A 401 -7.86 -15.27 1.69
N ILE A 402 -8.38 -15.00 0.48
CA ILE A 402 -7.56 -14.94 -0.72
C ILE A 402 -6.59 -13.76 -0.63
N GLU A 403 -7.08 -12.59 -0.20
CA GLU A 403 -6.25 -11.41 0.03
C GLU A 403 -5.25 -11.62 1.18
N GLY A 404 -5.62 -12.42 2.19
CA GLY A 404 -4.83 -12.65 3.39
C GLY A 404 -4.78 -11.45 4.32
N ASN A 405 -5.88 -10.69 4.40
CA ASN A 405 -5.93 -9.47 5.22
C ASN A 405 -6.02 -9.78 6.73
N GLY A 406 -5.95 -8.75 7.57
CA GLY A 406 -5.90 -8.87 9.04
C GLY A 406 -7.18 -9.32 9.73
N GLU A 407 -8.19 -9.78 8.99
CA GLU A 407 -9.50 -10.22 9.50
C GLU A 407 -9.43 -11.57 10.26
N PRO A 408 -10.44 -11.93 11.08
CA PRO A 408 -10.34 -13.02 12.07
C PRO A 408 -10.34 -14.45 11.49
N VAL A 409 -10.29 -14.60 10.17
CA VAL A 409 -10.08 -15.90 9.54
C VAL A 409 -8.62 -16.30 9.70
N GLN A 410 -8.32 -17.60 9.85
CA GLN A 410 -6.98 -18.07 10.18
C GLN A 410 -5.99 -17.84 9.02
N ARG A 411 -5.44 -16.62 8.90
CA ARG A 411 -4.45 -16.20 7.89
C ARG A 411 -3.26 -17.17 7.83
N ARG A 412 -2.84 -17.71 8.97
CA ARG A 412 -1.77 -18.72 9.04
C ARG A 412 -2.13 -20.03 8.33
N PHE A 413 -3.37 -20.47 8.42
CA PHE A 413 -3.80 -21.77 7.88
C PHE A 413 -4.09 -21.69 6.39
N TYR A 414 -4.78 -20.63 5.96
CA TYR A 414 -5.11 -20.42 4.55
C TYR A 414 -4.03 -19.68 3.75
N GLY A 415 -3.02 -19.13 4.44
CA GLY A 415 -1.95 -18.34 3.83
C GLY A 415 -2.42 -16.92 3.48
N ALA A 416 -1.51 -16.14 2.93
CA ALA A 416 -1.81 -14.87 2.28
C ALA A 416 -1.30 -14.96 0.84
N ILE A 417 -1.96 -15.76 0.00
CA ILE A 417 -1.46 -16.12 -1.34
C ILE A 417 -1.27 -14.89 -2.24
N TYR A 418 -2.06 -13.85 -2.00
CA TYR A 418 -2.03 -12.62 -2.76
C TYR A 418 -0.94 -11.61 -2.32
N GLN A 419 -0.39 -11.77 -1.11
CA GLN A 419 0.67 -10.92 -0.53
C GLN A 419 2.03 -11.60 -0.65
#